data_AF-A0A1H7QR00-F1
#
_entry.id   AF-A0A1H7QR00-F1
#
_cell.length_a   1.000
_cell.length_b   1.000
_cell.length_c   1.000
_cell.angle_alpha   90.00
_cell.angle_beta   90.00
_cell.angle_gamma   90.00
#
_symmetry.space_group_name_H-M   'P 1'
#
loop_
_entity.id
_entity.type
_entity.pdbx_description
1 polymer ?
#
loop_
_entity_poly.entity_id
_entity_poly.type
_entity_poly.pdbx_seq_one_letter_code
_entity_poly.pdbx_strand_id
1 'polypeptide(L)'
;MSNKYYGYSVLRENLNNGKLPALREAGLIQSKRVLERLEKYKRTYESNRAPHYEDPNKDAYWYFNSKVYVDIVRKEVNRVISEGVRNGNSALISHVNGLSDKQKRSDLDFHDFFKLEEILKSPAFMLNVFGSPGEGKTMTAVKLAESWLLFHGDGLIITNIESWAELHPKAVHKNTMPGQIRAAKEHEGPVLHLIDELSSGASHRLLQASGVEQGVVSYFRKFRKYPYQASYIGIGHRVVDVTPALRSGELAYFAFKEGSSKKAAQKHMVIYDSEKKSKETKVCDLQGIGMPEYVPDTNDSADWDWGSKEDFVELGFMDADEDEEESGEVGKEDREEIELRQKEDMVYTMKEKGMSYREIAESTDIPKSTISDMVKRAKNRLESSD
;
A
#
# COMPACT_ATOMS: atom_id res chain seq x y z
N MET A 1 -16.97 17.95 35.02
CA MET A 1 -16.97 17.44 33.62
C MET A 1 -17.08 15.93 33.67
N SER A 2 -18.12 15.39 33.05
CA SER A 2 -18.50 13.97 33.11
C SER A 2 -17.53 13.12 32.28
N ASN A 3 -16.69 12.34 32.96
CA ASN A 3 -15.76 11.39 32.33
C ASN A 3 -16.57 10.15 31.92
N LYS A 4 -17.03 10.13 30.67
CA LYS A 4 -17.90 9.08 30.14
C LYS A 4 -17.11 7.78 29.96
N TYR A 5 -17.33 6.84 30.89
CA TYR A 5 -16.95 5.41 30.92
C TYR A 5 -17.39 4.58 29.69
N TYR A 6 -17.73 5.20 28.56
CA TYR A 6 -18.35 4.58 27.39
C TYR A 6 -17.40 3.69 26.58
N GLY A 7 -16.08 3.84 26.69
CA GLY A 7 -15.12 3.07 25.90
C GLY A 7 -15.06 1.59 26.29
N TYR A 8 -15.08 1.27 27.59
CA TYR A 8 -14.83 -0.10 28.07
C TYR A 8 -16.01 -1.05 27.85
N SER A 9 -17.24 -0.57 28.01
CA SER A 9 -18.45 -1.39 27.77
C SER A 9 -18.61 -1.74 26.29
N VAL A 10 -18.34 -0.79 25.41
CA VAL A 10 -18.41 -0.96 23.95
C VAL A 10 -17.30 -1.90 23.45
N LEU A 11 -16.08 -1.79 24.00
CA LEU A 11 -14.98 -2.71 23.72
C LEU A 11 -15.32 -4.16 24.10
N ARG A 12 -15.89 -4.33 25.30
CA ARG A 12 -16.31 -5.63 25.86
C ARG A 12 -17.40 -6.29 25.03
N GLU A 13 -18.30 -5.49 24.47
CA GLU A 13 -19.40 -5.94 23.60
C GLU A 13 -18.89 -6.33 22.20
N ASN A 14 -17.87 -5.65 21.68
CA ASN A 14 -17.26 -5.99 20.39
C ASN A 14 -16.33 -7.23 20.46
N LEU A 15 -15.61 -7.44 21.56
CA LEU A 15 -14.83 -8.67 21.80
C LEU A 15 -15.70 -9.93 21.96
N ASN A 16 -16.98 -9.75 22.33
CA ASN A 16 -17.95 -10.85 22.37
C ASN A 16 -18.35 -11.35 20.98
N ASN A 17 -18.07 -10.59 19.90
CA ASN A 17 -18.54 -10.88 18.55
C ASN A 17 -17.42 -11.15 17.52
N GLY A 18 -16.13 -11.06 17.91
CA GLY A 18 -15.00 -11.36 17.01
C GLY A 18 -14.64 -12.85 16.96
N LYS A 19 -14.30 -13.37 15.77
CA LYS A 19 -13.81 -14.75 15.57
C LYS A 19 -12.43 -14.92 16.20
N LEU A 20 -12.32 -15.80 17.19
CA LEU A 20 -11.21 -15.87 18.15
C LEU A 20 -9.86 -16.48 17.72
N PRO A 21 -9.71 -17.20 16.58
CA PRO A 21 -8.39 -17.54 16.06
C PRO A 21 -7.53 -16.31 15.73
N ALA A 22 -8.14 -15.25 15.19
CA ALA A 22 -7.49 -13.99 14.85
C ALA A 22 -6.76 -13.33 16.04
N LEU A 23 -7.39 -13.32 17.21
CA LEU A 23 -6.85 -12.66 18.40
C LEU A 23 -5.56 -13.33 18.94
N ARG A 24 -5.31 -14.60 18.59
CA ARG A 24 -4.07 -15.32 18.92
C ARG A 24 -2.90 -14.87 18.05
N GLU A 25 -3.18 -14.51 16.80
CA GLU A 25 -2.17 -14.24 15.77
C GLU A 25 -1.78 -12.75 15.69
N ALA A 26 -2.65 -11.85 16.18
CA ALA A 26 -2.38 -10.41 16.32
C ALA A 26 -1.40 -10.01 17.45
N GLY A 27 -0.66 -10.95 18.05
CA GLY A 27 0.27 -10.66 19.14
C GLY A 27 -0.37 -10.18 20.46
N LEU A 28 -1.70 -10.26 20.59
CA LEU A 28 -2.46 -9.86 21.79
C LEU A 28 -2.47 -10.92 22.89
N ILE A 29 -1.98 -12.13 22.62
CA ILE A 29 -1.76 -13.19 23.60
C ILE A 29 -0.26 -13.33 23.82
N GLN A 30 0.31 -12.51 24.70
CA GLN A 30 1.75 -12.49 24.95
C GLN A 30 2.19 -13.49 26.04
N SER A 31 1.24 -14.02 26.82
CA SER A 31 1.57 -14.96 27.89
C SER A 31 1.93 -16.34 27.35
N LYS A 32 3.21 -16.71 27.46
CA LYS A 32 3.74 -18.04 27.11
C LYS A 32 2.95 -19.18 27.76
N ARG A 33 2.53 -19.01 29.03
CA ARG A 33 1.71 -19.98 29.76
C ARG A 33 0.31 -20.16 29.15
N VAL A 34 -0.28 -19.08 28.62
CA VAL A 34 -1.58 -19.13 27.94
C VAL A 34 -1.43 -19.78 26.57
N LEU A 35 -0.38 -19.46 25.82
CA LEU A 35 -0.07 -20.08 24.53
C LEU A 35 0.14 -21.60 24.67
N GLU A 36 0.93 -22.04 25.66
CA GLU A 36 1.13 -23.46 25.96
C GLU A 36 -0.18 -24.17 26.33
N ARG A 37 -1.07 -23.49 27.07
CA ARG A 37 -2.39 -24.01 27.43
C ARG A 37 -3.30 -24.15 26.20
N LEU A 38 -3.28 -23.18 25.29
CA LEU A 38 -4.05 -23.21 24.04
C LEU A 38 -3.54 -24.29 23.09
N GLU A 39 -2.22 -24.44 22.95
CA GLU A 39 -1.62 -25.52 22.15
C GLU A 39 -1.89 -26.90 22.76
N LYS A 40 -1.81 -27.05 24.08
CA LYS A 40 -2.21 -28.28 24.75
C LYS A 40 -3.68 -28.58 24.48
N TYR A 41 -4.56 -27.60 24.61
CA TYR A 41 -5.99 -27.76 24.34
C TYR A 41 -6.25 -28.19 22.89
N LYS A 42 -5.60 -27.53 21.92
CA LYS A 42 -5.66 -27.90 20.49
C LYS A 42 -5.26 -29.34 20.24
N ARG A 43 -4.13 -29.79 20.83
CA ARG A 43 -3.61 -31.16 20.66
C ARG A 43 -4.51 -32.23 21.26
N THR A 44 -5.22 -31.91 22.33
CA THR A 44 -6.09 -32.86 23.04
C THR A 44 -7.56 -32.74 22.66
N TYR A 45 -7.91 -31.84 21.74
CA TYR A 45 -9.30 -31.60 21.37
C TYR A 45 -9.79 -32.64 20.36
N GLU A 46 -10.88 -33.31 20.71
CA GLU A 46 -11.64 -34.18 19.81
C GLU A 46 -12.90 -33.44 19.35
N SER A 47 -13.27 -33.60 18.08
CA SER A 47 -14.45 -32.93 17.51
C SER A 47 -15.72 -33.22 18.33
N ASN A 48 -16.52 -32.17 18.53
CA ASN A 48 -17.79 -32.21 19.28
C ASN A 48 -17.68 -32.55 20.78
N ARG A 49 -16.50 -32.40 21.41
CA ARG A 49 -16.32 -32.67 22.85
C ARG A 49 -16.57 -31.48 23.77
N ALA A 50 -16.78 -30.29 23.23
CA ALA A 50 -17.05 -29.11 24.02
C ALA A 50 -18.17 -28.28 23.40
N PRO A 51 -18.94 -27.53 24.22
CA PRO A 51 -20.00 -26.67 23.72
C PRO A 51 -19.48 -25.60 22.75
N HIS A 52 -20.26 -25.28 21.74
CA HIS A 52 -20.02 -24.16 20.84
C HIS A 52 -20.14 -22.82 21.58
N TYR A 53 -19.28 -21.85 21.24
CA TYR A 53 -19.26 -20.58 21.95
C TYR A 53 -20.46 -19.66 21.66
N GLU A 54 -21.05 -19.78 20.47
CA GLU A 54 -22.24 -18.99 20.06
C GLU A 54 -23.57 -19.65 20.40
N ASP A 55 -23.60 -20.99 20.42
CA ASP A 55 -24.83 -21.76 20.62
C ASP A 55 -24.54 -22.86 21.66
N PRO A 56 -24.92 -22.64 22.93
CA PRO A 56 -24.68 -23.59 24.01
C PRO A 56 -25.34 -24.97 23.79
N ASN A 57 -26.30 -25.07 22.87
CA ASN A 57 -27.00 -26.32 22.55
C ASN A 57 -26.33 -27.11 21.42
N LYS A 58 -25.23 -26.58 20.84
CA LYS A 58 -24.43 -27.25 19.82
C LYS A 58 -23.06 -27.57 20.36
N ASP A 59 -22.49 -28.67 19.87
CA ASP A 59 -21.10 -28.99 20.13
C ASP A 59 -20.19 -28.33 19.09
N ALA A 60 -18.99 -27.96 19.52
CA ALA A 60 -17.99 -27.37 18.66
C ALA A 60 -17.27 -28.46 17.86
N TYR A 61 -17.45 -28.45 16.54
CA TYR A 61 -16.74 -29.36 15.66
C TYR A 61 -15.22 -29.11 15.68
N TRP A 62 -14.80 -27.85 15.75
CA TRP A 62 -13.41 -27.42 15.83
C TRP A 62 -13.05 -26.88 17.21
N TYR A 63 -11.80 -27.12 17.66
CA TYR A 63 -11.32 -26.67 18.98
C TYR A 63 -11.49 -25.15 19.19
N PHE A 64 -11.29 -24.37 18.13
CA PHE A 64 -11.38 -22.91 18.17
C PHE A 64 -12.82 -22.38 18.26
N ASN A 65 -13.81 -23.22 17.98
CA ASN A 65 -15.23 -22.92 18.18
C ASN A 65 -15.73 -23.33 19.57
N SER A 66 -14.87 -23.95 20.40
CA SER A 66 -15.29 -24.38 21.74
C SER A 66 -15.32 -23.21 22.72
N LYS A 67 -16.35 -23.19 23.58
CA LYS A 67 -16.49 -22.20 24.65
C LYS A 67 -15.23 -22.10 25.53
N VAL A 68 -14.60 -23.24 25.81
CA VAL A 68 -13.36 -23.30 26.62
C VAL A 68 -12.21 -22.55 25.95
N TYR A 69 -11.98 -22.75 24.65
CA TYR A 69 -10.94 -22.03 23.91
C TYR A 69 -11.23 -20.53 23.89
N VAL A 70 -12.48 -20.17 23.59
CA VAL A 70 -12.94 -18.79 23.52
C VAL A 70 -12.78 -18.05 24.86
N ASP A 71 -13.14 -18.69 25.97
CA ASP A 71 -13.02 -18.10 27.30
C ASP A 71 -11.57 -17.85 27.69
N ILE A 72 -10.64 -18.71 27.29
CA ILE A 72 -9.20 -18.53 27.55
C ILE A 72 -8.67 -17.32 26.77
N VAL A 73 -8.99 -17.24 25.47
CA VAL A 73 -8.55 -16.13 24.61
C VAL A 73 -9.13 -14.80 25.07
N ARG A 74 -10.45 -14.74 25.33
CA ARG A 74 -11.11 -13.49 25.79
C ARG A 74 -10.51 -12.97 27.08
N LYS A 75 -10.23 -13.84 28.05
CA LYS A 75 -9.63 -13.45 29.33
C LYS A 75 -8.26 -12.81 29.14
N GLU A 76 -7.44 -13.37 28.28
CA GLU A 76 -6.09 -12.86 28.04
C GLU A 76 -6.09 -11.55 27.25
N VAL A 77 -6.90 -11.47 26.19
CA VAL A 77 -7.07 -10.23 25.42
C VAL A 77 -7.61 -9.10 26.30
N ASN A 78 -8.60 -9.39 27.15
CA ASN A 78 -9.10 -8.41 28.12
C ASN A 78 -8.03 -7.97 29.11
N ARG A 79 -7.12 -8.88 29.53
CA ARG A 79 -6.00 -8.54 30.42
C ARG A 79 -5.03 -7.59 29.74
N VAL A 80 -4.59 -7.91 28.52
CA VAL A 80 -3.65 -7.09 27.75
C VAL A 80 -4.22 -5.72 27.42
N ILE A 81 -5.50 -5.65 27.04
CA ILE A 81 -6.21 -4.38 26.84
C ILE A 81 -6.32 -3.61 28.16
N SER A 82 -6.69 -4.25 29.26
CA SER A 82 -6.81 -3.59 30.57
C SER A 82 -5.46 -3.06 31.08
N GLU A 83 -4.37 -3.77 30.80
CA GLU A 83 -3.01 -3.32 31.09
C GLU A 83 -2.59 -2.17 30.17
N GLY A 84 -2.89 -2.25 28.87
CA GLY A 84 -2.64 -1.16 27.92
C GLY A 84 -3.39 0.13 28.29
N VAL A 85 -4.62 0.03 28.79
CA VAL A 85 -5.41 1.16 29.29
C VAL A 85 -4.82 1.73 30.58
N ARG A 86 -4.35 0.89 31.51
CA ARG A 86 -3.68 1.37 32.74
C ARG A 86 -2.34 2.03 32.47
N ASN A 87 -1.63 1.58 31.44
CA ASN A 87 -0.30 2.07 31.07
C ASN A 87 -0.34 3.23 30.06
N GLY A 88 -1.53 3.73 29.70
CA GLY A 88 -1.66 4.89 28.80
C GLY A 88 -1.29 4.62 27.34
N ASN A 89 -1.35 3.37 26.87
CA ASN A 89 -1.02 3.00 25.50
C ASN A 89 -2.16 3.39 24.54
N SER A 90 -2.17 4.68 24.16
CA SER A 90 -3.16 5.32 23.27
C SER A 90 -3.22 4.67 21.89
N ALA A 91 -2.12 4.14 21.37
CA ALA A 91 -2.06 3.51 20.05
C ALA A 91 -2.90 2.22 19.97
N LEU A 92 -2.84 1.37 21.00
CA LEU A 92 -3.66 0.16 21.11
C LEU A 92 -5.15 0.52 21.25
N ILE A 93 -5.47 1.57 22.01
CA ILE A 93 -6.83 2.05 22.24
C ILE A 93 -7.41 2.66 20.96
N SER A 94 -6.63 3.46 20.23
CA SER A 94 -7.02 4.06 18.94
C SER A 94 -7.24 3.01 17.87
N HIS A 95 -6.40 1.97 17.83
CA HIS A 95 -6.55 0.84 16.92
C HIS A 95 -7.86 0.06 17.17
N VAL A 96 -8.24 -0.14 18.43
CA VAL A 96 -9.49 -0.82 18.78
C VAL A 96 -10.72 0.10 18.63
N ASN A 97 -10.58 1.41 18.85
CA ASN A 97 -11.68 2.36 18.68
C ASN A 97 -12.07 2.59 17.20
N GLY A 98 -11.15 2.37 16.26
CA GLY A 98 -11.44 2.34 14.81
C GLY A 98 -12.49 1.28 14.41
N LEU A 99 -12.73 0.27 15.26
CA LEU A 99 -13.72 -0.80 15.06
C LEU A 99 -15.15 -0.41 15.50
N SER A 100 -15.36 0.82 16.02
CA SER A 100 -16.61 1.20 16.71
C SER A 100 -17.63 2.01 15.88
N ASP A 101 -17.31 2.47 14.67
CA ASP A 101 -18.24 3.21 13.80
C ASP A 101 -19.23 2.25 13.11
N LYS A 102 -20.08 1.59 13.90
CA LYS A 102 -21.17 0.72 13.44
C LYS A 102 -22.43 1.52 13.14
N GLN A 103 -22.57 1.99 11.89
CA GLN A 103 -23.87 1.96 11.22
C GLN A 103 -23.72 1.43 9.79
N LYS A 104 -24.10 0.15 9.63
CA LYS A 104 -24.29 -0.55 8.36
C LYS A 104 -23.06 -0.61 7.44
N ARG A 105 -22.09 -1.45 7.79
CA ARG A 105 -21.38 -2.33 6.84
C ARG A 105 -20.74 -3.48 7.61
N SER A 106 -20.71 -4.62 6.94
CA SER A 106 -20.24 -5.93 7.37
C SER A 106 -18.94 -5.87 8.14
N ASP A 107 -18.85 -6.70 9.18
CA ASP A 107 -17.64 -7.40 9.63
C ASP A 107 -16.33 -6.82 9.05
N LEU A 108 -15.63 -6.02 9.84
CA LEU A 108 -14.21 -5.76 9.60
C LEU A 108 -13.53 -7.13 9.62
N ASP A 109 -13.19 -7.66 8.45
CA ASP A 109 -12.64 -9.00 8.32
C ASP A 109 -11.20 -8.95 8.83
N PHE A 110 -10.98 -9.41 10.06
CA PHE A 110 -9.65 -9.47 10.69
C PHE A 110 -8.62 -10.15 9.79
N HIS A 111 -9.06 -11.02 8.87
CA HIS A 111 -8.22 -11.61 7.85
C HIS A 111 -7.54 -10.55 6.95
N ASP A 112 -8.25 -9.50 6.57
CA ASP A 112 -7.72 -8.41 5.74
C ASP A 112 -6.68 -7.58 6.50
N PHE A 113 -6.86 -7.43 7.82
CA PHE A 113 -5.86 -6.78 8.66
C PHE A 113 -4.56 -7.62 8.77
N PHE A 114 -4.66 -8.95 8.93
CA PHE A 114 -3.45 -9.80 8.95
C PHE A 114 -2.68 -9.75 7.65
N LYS A 115 -3.39 -9.74 6.52
CA LYS A 115 -2.73 -9.59 5.21
C LYS A 115 -2.01 -8.24 5.10
N LEU A 116 -2.60 -7.16 5.61
CA LEU A 116 -1.92 -5.87 5.68
C LEU A 116 -0.66 -5.95 6.56
N GLU A 117 -0.77 -6.57 7.74
CA GLU A 117 0.37 -6.77 8.63
C GLU A 117 1.49 -7.59 7.96
N GLU A 118 1.14 -8.66 7.24
CA GLU A 118 2.08 -9.45 6.45
C GLU A 118 2.80 -8.61 5.39
N ILE A 119 2.06 -7.76 4.65
CA ILE A 119 2.64 -6.83 3.68
C ILE A 119 3.62 -5.88 4.37
N LEU A 120 3.20 -5.21 5.46
CA LEU A 120 4.03 -4.20 6.14
C LEU A 120 5.26 -4.79 6.83
N LYS A 121 5.19 -6.06 7.25
CA LYS A 121 6.34 -6.80 7.81
C LYS A 121 7.28 -7.35 6.74
N SER A 122 6.80 -7.49 5.51
CA SER A 122 7.60 -8.06 4.42
C SER A 122 8.84 -7.20 4.15
N PRO A 123 10.03 -7.83 4.02
CA PRO A 123 11.24 -7.10 3.70
C PRO A 123 11.12 -6.48 2.31
N ALA A 124 11.41 -5.18 2.23
CA ALA A 124 11.41 -4.43 0.97
C ALA A 124 10.08 -4.50 0.20
N PHE A 125 8.96 -4.46 0.91
CA PHE A 125 7.66 -4.32 0.26
C PHE A 125 7.59 -2.98 -0.49
N MET A 126 6.86 -3.00 -1.61
CA MET A 126 6.51 -1.80 -2.35
C MET A 126 4.99 -1.69 -2.39
N LEU A 127 4.43 -0.56 -1.98
CA LEU A 127 3.00 -0.30 -2.01
C LEU A 127 2.73 1.04 -2.70
N ASN A 128 1.96 1.00 -3.78
CA ASN A 128 1.49 2.22 -4.44
C ASN A 128 0.04 2.51 -4.04
N VAL A 129 -0.24 3.68 -3.51
CA VAL A 129 -1.56 4.12 -3.03
C VAL A 129 -2.19 5.09 -4.02
N PHE A 130 -3.33 4.70 -4.59
CA PHE A 130 -4.04 5.43 -5.63
C PHE A 130 -5.42 5.92 -5.18
N GLY A 131 -5.87 7.01 -5.80
CA GLY A 131 -7.14 7.65 -5.48
C GLY A 131 -7.22 9.10 -5.96
N SER A 132 -8.46 9.59 -6.08
CA SER A 132 -8.73 10.96 -6.49
C SER A 132 -8.28 11.97 -5.43
N PRO A 133 -8.04 13.24 -5.82
CA PRO A 133 -7.78 14.32 -4.86
C PRO A 133 -8.87 14.42 -3.78
N GLY A 134 -8.44 14.49 -2.51
CA GLY A 134 -9.32 14.57 -1.34
C GLY A 134 -9.87 13.23 -0.83
N GLU A 135 -9.52 12.09 -1.45
CA GLU A 135 -9.90 10.74 -0.95
C GLU A 135 -8.99 10.23 0.18
N GLY A 136 -8.10 11.07 0.72
CA GLY A 136 -7.30 10.76 1.90
C GLY A 136 -6.12 9.81 1.65
N LYS A 137 -5.50 9.86 0.47
CA LYS A 137 -4.31 9.05 0.15
C LYS A 137 -3.15 9.32 1.11
N THR A 138 -2.73 10.58 1.22
CA THR A 138 -1.67 11.05 2.14
C THR A 138 -1.93 10.60 3.57
N MET A 139 -3.13 10.86 4.10
CA MET A 139 -3.53 10.44 5.44
C MET A 139 -3.46 8.92 5.63
N THR A 140 -3.90 8.15 4.64
CA THR A 140 -3.83 6.68 4.67
C THR A 140 -2.39 6.20 4.63
N ALA A 141 -1.56 6.73 3.73
CA ALA A 141 -0.17 6.34 3.56
C ALA A 141 0.68 6.67 4.79
N VAL A 142 0.48 7.86 5.37
CA VAL A 142 1.08 8.24 6.66
C VAL A 142 0.65 7.27 7.76
N LYS A 143 -0.63 6.89 7.82
CA LYS A 143 -1.10 5.90 8.81
C LYS A 143 -0.44 4.54 8.65
N LEU A 144 -0.23 4.10 7.41
CA LEU A 144 0.49 2.87 7.12
C LEU A 144 1.96 2.97 7.51
N ALA A 145 2.58 4.13 7.33
CA ALA A 145 3.96 4.40 7.71
C ALA A 145 4.15 4.38 9.25
N GLU A 146 3.22 4.97 10.02
CA GLU A 146 3.17 4.80 11.48
C GLU A 146 3.02 3.33 11.88
N SER A 147 2.17 2.59 11.18
CA SER A 147 1.94 1.16 11.44
C SER A 147 3.18 0.32 11.13
N TRP A 148 3.91 0.69 10.08
CA TRP A 148 5.19 0.08 9.72
C TRP A 148 6.23 0.25 10.84
N LEU A 149 6.33 1.45 11.43
CA LEU A 149 7.23 1.68 12.57
C LEU A 149 6.91 0.82 13.79
N LEU A 150 5.63 0.47 14.01
CA LEU A 150 5.26 -0.46 15.10
C LEU A 150 5.87 -1.85 14.90
N PHE A 151 6.10 -2.26 13.65
CA PHE A 151 6.72 -3.55 13.33
C PHE A 151 8.23 -3.49 13.22
N HIS A 152 8.77 -2.33 12.81
CA HIS A 152 10.19 -2.16 12.51
C HIS A 152 10.96 -1.34 13.53
N GLY A 153 10.35 -1.00 14.68
CA GLY A 153 11.03 -0.48 15.86
C GLY A 153 11.92 0.72 15.56
N ASP A 154 13.23 0.48 15.39
CA ASP A 154 14.27 1.46 15.06
C ASP A 154 14.30 1.88 13.58
N GLY A 155 13.24 1.59 12.83
CA GLY A 155 13.09 2.04 11.46
C GLY A 155 13.09 3.55 11.31
N LEU A 156 13.54 4.03 10.16
CA LEU A 156 13.51 5.43 9.75
C LEU A 156 12.52 5.62 8.61
N ILE A 157 11.70 6.66 8.67
CA ILE A 157 10.86 7.07 7.54
C ILE A 157 11.50 8.26 6.85
N ILE A 158 11.63 8.17 5.53
CA ILE A 158 12.16 9.24 4.69
C ILE A 158 11.03 9.70 3.78
N THR A 159 10.69 10.99 3.80
CA THR A 159 9.51 11.50 3.10
C THR A 159 9.70 12.90 2.53
N ASN A 160 8.96 13.24 1.49
CA ASN A 160 8.83 14.59 0.94
C ASN A 160 7.66 15.39 1.56
N ILE A 161 6.90 14.81 2.48
CA ILE A 161 5.83 15.51 3.22
C ILE A 161 6.48 16.26 4.39
N GLU A 162 6.93 17.50 4.16
CA GLU A 162 7.68 18.31 5.12
C GLU A 162 6.93 18.49 6.43
N SER A 163 5.66 18.91 6.35
CA SER A 163 4.80 19.16 7.51
C SER A 163 4.63 17.94 8.41
N TRP A 164 4.75 16.73 7.86
CA TRP A 164 4.71 15.51 8.65
C TRP A 164 6.06 15.17 9.28
N ALA A 165 7.15 15.33 8.52
CA ALA A 165 8.49 15.07 9.01
C ALA A 165 8.87 15.99 10.17
N GLU A 166 8.37 17.23 10.20
CA GLU A 166 8.55 18.14 11.33
C GLU A 166 7.83 17.67 12.61
N LEU A 167 6.74 16.92 12.48
CA LEU A 167 5.93 16.44 13.59
C LEU A 167 6.39 15.08 14.13
N HIS A 168 6.82 14.18 13.24
CA HIS A 168 7.07 12.79 13.58
C HIS A 168 8.56 12.52 13.90
N PRO A 169 8.91 12.03 15.09
CA PRO A 169 10.31 11.96 15.55
C PRO A 169 11.20 10.96 14.81
N LYS A 170 10.61 10.00 14.08
CA LYS A 170 11.32 9.03 13.23
C LYS A 170 11.13 9.29 11.74
N ALA A 171 10.69 10.49 11.36
CA ALA A 171 10.58 10.89 9.97
C ALA A 171 11.63 11.96 9.65
N VAL A 172 12.23 11.88 8.47
CA VAL A 172 13.16 12.89 7.95
C VAL A 172 12.70 13.40 6.61
N HIS A 173 12.76 14.72 6.44
CA HIS A 173 12.36 15.39 5.20
C HIS A 173 13.47 15.28 4.15
N LYS A 174 13.15 14.67 3.00
CA LYS A 174 13.96 14.59 1.79
C LYS A 174 13.04 14.54 0.57
N ASN A 175 13.06 15.61 -0.21
CA ASN A 175 12.25 15.78 -1.42
C ASN A 175 12.93 15.31 -2.73
N THR A 176 14.17 14.81 -2.65
CA THR A 176 14.90 14.26 -3.80
C THR A 176 15.19 12.77 -3.64
N MET A 177 15.10 11.98 -4.70
CA MET A 177 15.47 10.56 -4.65
C MET A 177 16.93 10.34 -4.20
N PRO A 178 17.95 11.05 -4.73
CA PRO A 178 19.32 10.96 -4.22
C PRO A 178 19.44 11.30 -2.73
N GLY A 179 18.70 12.32 -2.27
CA GLY A 179 18.65 12.69 -0.86
C GLY A 179 18.06 11.57 0.01
N GLN A 180 17.01 10.90 -0.48
CA GLN A 180 16.44 9.74 0.21
C GLN A 180 17.40 8.55 0.24
N ILE A 181 18.09 8.25 -0.85
CA ILE A 181 19.07 7.16 -0.93
C ILE A 181 20.24 7.40 0.04
N ARG A 182 20.75 8.64 0.13
CA ARG A 182 21.81 9.00 1.07
C ARG A 182 21.36 8.79 2.52
N ALA A 183 20.19 9.32 2.88
CA ALA A 183 19.64 9.13 4.22
C ALA A 183 19.38 7.64 4.54
N ALA A 184 18.93 6.84 3.56
CA ALA A 184 18.77 5.39 3.75
C ALA A 184 20.11 4.68 3.98
N LYS A 185 21.17 5.10 3.30
CA LYS A 185 22.52 4.54 3.45
C LYS A 185 23.16 4.87 4.80
N GLU A 186 22.86 6.04 5.36
CA GLU A 186 23.39 6.53 6.63
C GLU A 186 22.70 5.92 7.86
N HIS A 187 21.48 5.38 7.70
CA HIS A 187 20.72 4.77 8.80
C HIS A 187 21.11 3.31 9.01
N GLU A 188 21.44 2.94 10.24
CA GLU A 188 21.68 1.55 10.63
C GLU A 188 20.35 0.88 11.01
N GLY A 189 19.56 0.48 10.01
CA GLY A 189 18.32 -0.27 10.21
C GLY A 189 17.35 -0.22 9.03
N PRO A 190 16.13 -0.75 9.21
CA PRO A 190 15.09 -0.69 8.19
C PRO A 190 14.73 0.75 7.84
N VAL A 191 14.46 1.00 6.56
CA VAL A 191 14.05 2.31 6.07
C VAL A 191 12.73 2.20 5.32
N LEU A 192 11.87 3.20 5.45
CA LEU A 192 10.66 3.33 4.64
C LEU A 192 10.71 4.64 3.86
N HIS A 193 10.71 4.55 2.54
CA HIS A 193 10.46 5.69 1.66
C HIS A 193 8.96 5.94 1.59
N LEU A 194 8.49 7.11 2.03
CA LEU A 194 7.10 7.55 1.89
C LEU A 194 7.08 8.77 0.96
N ILE A 195 6.58 8.59 -0.26
CA ILE A 195 6.67 9.61 -1.31
C ILE A 195 5.27 10.01 -1.75
N ASP A 196 4.87 11.25 -1.46
CA ASP A 196 3.64 11.84 -1.98
C ASP A 196 3.84 12.44 -3.38
N GLU A 197 2.74 12.58 -4.12
CA GLU A 197 2.70 13.16 -5.47
C GLU A 197 3.68 12.53 -6.49
N LEU A 198 3.96 11.23 -6.32
CA LEU A 198 4.75 10.43 -7.26
C LEU A 198 4.13 10.41 -8.67
N SER A 199 2.84 10.73 -8.79
CA SER A 199 2.02 10.69 -10.00
C SER A 199 1.86 12.01 -10.74
N SER A 200 2.53 13.10 -10.36
CA SER A 200 2.47 14.27 -11.22
C SER A 200 2.89 13.83 -12.63
N GLY A 201 2.09 14.01 -13.68
CA GLY A 201 2.46 13.54 -15.04
C GLY A 201 3.79 14.12 -15.56
N ALA A 202 4.32 15.10 -14.83
CA ALA A 202 5.69 15.56 -14.88
C ALA A 202 6.68 14.51 -14.34
N SER A 203 6.49 13.85 -13.22
CA SER A 203 7.44 12.90 -12.60
C SER A 203 7.91 11.77 -13.54
N HIS A 204 7.03 11.05 -14.25
CA HIS A 204 7.45 9.98 -15.16
C HIS A 204 8.12 10.53 -16.42
N ARG A 205 7.57 11.62 -17.00
CA ARG A 205 8.15 12.29 -18.16
C ARG A 205 9.49 12.96 -17.82
N LEU A 206 9.62 13.52 -16.62
CA LEU A 206 10.83 14.13 -16.09
C LEU A 206 11.85 13.04 -15.78
N LEU A 207 11.46 11.88 -15.24
CA LEU A 207 12.36 10.74 -15.05
C LEU A 207 12.96 10.30 -16.40
N GLN A 208 12.13 10.18 -17.43
CA GLN A 208 12.59 9.82 -18.78
C GLN A 208 13.42 10.93 -19.43
N ALA A 209 12.98 12.18 -19.32
CA ALA A 209 13.66 13.33 -19.89
C ALA A 209 14.99 13.67 -19.19
N SER A 210 15.13 13.33 -17.90
CA SER A 210 16.37 13.52 -17.12
C SER A 210 17.37 12.37 -17.30
N GLY A 211 16.98 11.28 -17.96
CA GLY A 211 17.84 10.12 -18.19
C GLY A 211 18.20 9.32 -16.93
N VAL A 212 17.52 9.56 -15.79
CA VAL A 212 17.86 8.92 -14.50
C VAL A 212 17.11 7.61 -14.23
N GLU A 213 16.28 7.16 -15.17
CA GLU A 213 15.46 5.94 -15.04
C GLU A 213 16.30 4.70 -14.71
N GLN A 214 17.46 4.52 -15.37
CA GLN A 214 18.37 3.42 -15.10
C GLN A 214 18.89 3.43 -13.67
N GLY A 215 19.26 4.61 -13.16
CA GLY A 215 19.71 4.79 -11.78
C GLY A 215 18.62 4.43 -10.76
N VAL A 216 17.38 4.88 -11.00
CA VAL A 216 16.23 4.52 -10.16
C VAL A 216 15.97 3.02 -10.19
N VAL A 217 15.92 2.40 -11.37
CA VAL A 217 15.74 0.93 -11.50
C VAL A 217 16.86 0.18 -10.77
N SER A 218 18.10 0.62 -10.93
CA SER A 218 19.28 0.04 -10.28
C SER A 218 19.17 0.12 -8.76
N TYR A 219 18.67 1.25 -8.23
CA TYR A 219 18.39 1.41 -6.81
C TYR A 219 17.33 0.43 -6.32
N PHE A 220 16.14 0.40 -6.93
CA PHE A 220 15.04 -0.49 -6.49
C PHE A 220 15.37 -1.98 -6.63
N ARG A 221 16.29 -2.38 -7.52
CA ARG A 221 16.84 -3.75 -7.54
C ARG A 221 17.73 -4.07 -6.34
N LYS A 222 18.35 -3.05 -5.72
CA LYS A 222 19.32 -3.17 -4.63
C LYS A 222 18.76 -2.75 -3.26
N PHE A 223 17.67 -2.00 -3.20
CA PHE A 223 17.14 -1.35 -1.98
C PHE A 223 16.85 -2.32 -0.81
N ARG A 224 16.57 -3.60 -1.07
CA ARG A 224 16.39 -4.62 -0.03
C ARG A 224 17.70 -5.04 0.65
N LYS A 225 18.84 -4.82 -0.02
CA LYS A 225 20.16 -5.27 0.41
C LYS A 225 20.75 -4.27 1.41
N TYR A 226 21.67 -4.74 2.24
CA TYR A 226 22.54 -3.84 3.00
C TYR A 226 23.34 -2.95 2.03
N PRO A 227 23.49 -1.65 2.31
CA PRO A 227 23.13 -0.94 3.54
C PRO A 227 21.67 -0.44 3.65
N TYR A 228 20.88 -0.50 2.58
CA TYR A 228 19.61 0.25 2.50
C TYR A 228 18.43 -0.35 3.29
N GLN A 229 18.26 -1.68 3.26
CA GLN A 229 17.16 -2.38 3.97
C GLN A 229 15.79 -1.69 3.84
N ALA A 230 15.50 -1.19 2.65
CA ALA A 230 14.44 -0.22 2.42
C ALA A 230 13.14 -0.87 1.91
N SER A 231 12.03 -0.31 2.35
CA SER A 231 10.67 -0.52 1.84
C SER A 231 10.12 0.79 1.27
N TYR A 232 8.97 0.72 0.59
CA TYR A 232 8.44 1.84 -0.19
C TYR A 232 6.91 1.95 -0.09
N ILE A 233 6.42 3.17 0.17
CA ILE A 233 5.04 3.59 -0.05
C ILE A 233 5.04 4.80 -0.98
N GLY A 234 4.54 4.61 -2.19
CA GLY A 234 4.33 5.67 -3.18
C GLY A 234 2.88 6.10 -3.22
N ILE A 235 2.62 7.39 -3.40
CA ILE A 235 1.26 7.91 -3.54
C ILE A 235 1.08 8.50 -4.92
N GLY A 236 -0.01 8.10 -5.58
CA GLY A 236 -0.32 8.57 -6.91
C GLY A 236 -1.80 8.80 -7.18
N HIS A 237 -2.12 9.46 -8.28
CA HIS A 237 -3.47 9.64 -8.79
C HIS A 237 -3.92 8.42 -9.59
N ARG A 238 -3.10 7.97 -10.54
CA ARG A 238 -3.39 6.81 -11.38
C ARG A 238 -2.16 5.91 -11.47
N VAL A 239 -2.41 4.63 -11.76
CA VAL A 239 -1.36 3.62 -11.95
C VAL A 239 -0.39 4.05 -13.05
N VAL A 240 -0.91 4.53 -14.18
CA VAL A 240 -0.09 4.94 -15.34
C VAL A 240 0.88 6.09 -15.05
N ASP A 241 0.67 6.82 -13.96
CA ASP A 241 1.52 7.94 -13.58
C ASP A 241 2.79 7.47 -12.83
N VAL A 242 2.80 6.22 -12.37
CA VAL A 242 3.94 5.58 -11.71
C VAL A 242 4.82 4.90 -12.76
N THR A 243 6.13 4.99 -12.61
CA THR A 243 7.08 4.46 -13.60
C THR A 243 6.99 2.93 -13.67
N PRO A 244 7.17 2.30 -14.85
CA PRO A 244 7.05 0.84 -14.99
C PRO A 244 7.91 0.06 -13.99
N ALA A 245 9.11 0.57 -13.67
CA ALA A 245 10.02 0.03 -12.68
C ALA A 245 9.38 -0.16 -11.29
N LEU A 246 8.48 0.76 -10.91
CA LEU A 246 7.79 0.77 -9.63
C LEU A 246 6.42 0.09 -9.67
N ARG A 247 6.05 -0.46 -10.83
CA ARG A 247 4.81 -1.20 -11.06
C ARG A 247 5.00 -2.67 -11.38
N SER A 248 6.23 -3.20 -11.28
CA SER A 248 6.43 -4.63 -11.50
C SER A 248 5.58 -5.43 -10.52
N GLY A 249 4.57 -6.15 -11.02
CA GLY A 249 3.61 -6.92 -10.23
C GLY A 249 4.24 -8.05 -9.41
N GLU A 250 5.49 -8.41 -9.68
CA GLU A 250 6.24 -9.36 -8.85
C GLU A 250 6.72 -8.75 -7.53
N LEU A 251 6.76 -7.43 -7.41
CA LEU A 251 7.39 -6.71 -6.29
C LEU A 251 6.48 -5.67 -5.63
N ALA A 252 5.47 -5.16 -6.35
CA ALA A 252 4.62 -4.07 -5.90
C ALA A 252 3.16 -4.49 -5.67
N TYR A 253 2.60 -4.01 -4.56
CA TYR A 253 1.18 -4.02 -4.28
C TYR A 253 0.54 -2.70 -4.71
N PHE A 254 -0.75 -2.77 -5.05
CA PHE A 254 -1.55 -1.65 -5.55
C PHE A 254 -2.73 -1.43 -4.62
N ALA A 255 -2.67 -0.37 -3.82
CA ALA A 255 -3.75 0.07 -2.95
C ALA A 255 -4.62 1.11 -3.67
N PHE A 256 -5.94 0.95 -3.61
CA PHE A 256 -6.88 1.92 -4.18
C PHE A 256 -7.85 2.40 -3.11
N LYS A 257 -8.01 3.72 -3.00
CA LYS A 257 -9.10 4.32 -2.23
C LYS A 257 -10.41 4.04 -2.95
N GLU A 258 -11.40 3.50 -2.23
CA GLU A 258 -12.68 3.10 -2.79
C GLU A 258 -13.84 3.59 -1.93
N GLY A 259 -14.97 3.94 -2.53
CA GLY A 259 -16.15 4.36 -1.78
C GLY A 259 -17.12 5.14 -2.63
N SER A 260 -18.39 5.13 -2.24
CA SER A 260 -19.45 5.86 -2.94
C SER A 260 -19.42 7.39 -2.71
N SER A 261 -18.48 7.88 -1.90
CA SER A 261 -18.28 9.31 -1.61
C SER A 261 -16.84 9.54 -1.16
N LYS A 262 -16.34 10.79 -1.23
CA LYS A 262 -15.00 11.15 -0.74
C LYS A 262 -14.77 10.73 0.73
N LYS A 263 -15.76 10.96 1.59
CA LYS A 263 -15.69 10.58 3.01
C LYS A 263 -15.65 9.07 3.23
N ALA A 264 -16.35 8.30 2.39
CA ALA A 264 -16.26 6.85 2.40
C ALA A 264 -14.89 6.38 1.90
N ALA A 265 -14.40 6.96 0.80
CA ALA A 265 -13.08 6.69 0.24
C ALA A 265 -11.96 6.96 1.23
N GLN A 266 -12.02 8.06 1.99
CA GLN A 266 -11.06 8.36 3.06
C GLN A 266 -10.88 7.19 4.05
N LYS A 267 -11.96 6.47 4.35
CA LYS A 267 -11.95 5.36 5.31
C LYS A 267 -11.81 3.97 4.69
N HIS A 268 -11.68 3.85 3.37
CA HIS A 268 -11.69 2.55 2.67
C HIS A 268 -10.55 2.45 1.67
N MET A 269 -9.85 1.33 1.67
CA MET A 269 -8.75 1.03 0.76
C MET A 269 -8.77 -0.47 0.44
N VAL A 270 -8.59 -0.82 -0.83
CA VAL A 270 -8.46 -2.22 -1.27
C VAL A 270 -7.07 -2.41 -1.87
N ILE A 271 -6.36 -3.46 -1.45
CA ILE A 271 -5.01 -3.79 -1.91
C ILE A 271 -5.09 -4.98 -2.87
N TYR A 272 -4.37 -4.88 -3.98
CA TYR A 272 -4.21 -5.91 -4.99
C TYR A 272 -2.72 -6.21 -5.21
N ASP A 273 -2.39 -7.43 -5.64
CA ASP A 273 -1.04 -7.84 -6.05
C ASP A 273 -0.79 -7.60 -7.56
N SER A 274 -1.74 -6.96 -8.24
CA SER A 274 -1.67 -6.61 -9.65
C SER A 274 -2.27 -5.24 -9.90
N GLU A 275 -1.78 -4.55 -10.95
CA GLU A 275 -2.37 -3.32 -11.45
C GLU A 275 -3.84 -3.50 -11.87
N LYS A 276 -4.19 -4.70 -12.37
CA LYS A 276 -5.54 -5.03 -12.80
C LYS A 276 -6.37 -5.46 -11.59
N LYS A 277 -7.33 -4.62 -11.22
CA LYS A 277 -8.31 -4.92 -10.17
C LYS A 277 -9.16 -6.14 -10.56
N SER A 278 -8.98 -7.25 -9.87
CA SER A 278 -9.84 -8.42 -10.01
C SER A 278 -10.06 -9.08 -8.64
N LYS A 279 -10.98 -10.04 -8.56
CA LYS A 279 -11.20 -10.76 -7.29
C LYS A 279 -10.02 -11.67 -6.95
N GLU A 280 -9.37 -12.20 -7.98
CA GLU A 280 -8.25 -13.12 -7.91
C GLU A 280 -6.98 -12.42 -7.44
N THR A 281 -6.78 -11.16 -7.83
CA THR A 281 -5.63 -10.33 -7.44
C THR A 281 -5.87 -9.56 -6.14
N LYS A 282 -7.09 -9.61 -5.59
CA LYS A 282 -7.43 -8.89 -4.35
C LYS A 282 -6.72 -9.54 -3.17
N VAL A 283 -5.81 -8.79 -2.57
CA VAL A 283 -5.13 -9.21 -1.35
C VAL A 283 -6.02 -8.94 -0.14
N CYS A 284 -6.36 -7.67 0.13
CA CYS A 284 -7.17 -7.32 1.29
C CYS A 284 -8.09 -6.10 1.07
N ASP A 285 -9.19 -6.03 1.81
CA ASP A 285 -10.19 -4.96 1.77
C ASP A 285 -10.32 -4.27 3.14
N LEU A 286 -9.74 -3.08 3.28
CA LEU A 286 -9.57 -2.39 4.55
C LEU A 286 -10.59 -1.26 4.67
N GLN A 287 -11.54 -1.42 5.59
CA GLN A 287 -12.56 -0.41 5.90
C GLN A 287 -12.32 0.22 7.28
N GLY A 288 -12.89 1.41 7.51
CA GLY A 288 -12.78 2.10 8.79
C GLY A 288 -11.38 2.64 9.09
N ILE A 289 -10.56 2.88 8.07
CA ILE A 289 -9.21 3.44 8.22
C ILE A 289 -9.31 4.78 8.97
N GLY A 290 -8.63 4.85 10.12
CA GLY A 290 -8.58 6.03 10.97
C GLY A 290 -7.54 7.06 10.51
N MET A 291 -7.52 8.21 11.18
CA MET A 291 -6.50 9.23 10.97
C MET A 291 -5.16 8.80 11.57
N PRO A 292 -4.03 9.27 11.01
CA PRO A 292 -2.72 9.11 11.65
C PRO A 292 -2.67 9.84 13.00
N GLU A 293 -1.73 9.43 13.85
CA GLU A 293 -1.43 10.10 15.12
C GLU A 293 -0.87 11.50 14.87
N TYR A 294 0.07 11.60 13.91
CA TYR A 294 0.63 12.87 13.45
C TYR A 294 0.00 13.20 12.09
N VAL A 295 -0.84 14.22 12.07
CA VAL A 295 -1.62 14.61 10.89
C VAL A 295 -0.84 15.67 10.09
N PRO A 296 -0.41 15.40 8.85
CA PRO A 296 0.25 16.41 8.00
C PRO A 296 -0.67 17.60 7.68
N ASP A 297 -0.07 18.72 7.30
CA ASP A 297 -0.83 19.82 6.69
C ASP A 297 -1.34 19.37 5.31
N THR A 298 -2.63 19.59 5.06
CA THR A 298 -3.24 19.29 3.76
C THR A 298 -2.83 20.26 2.65
N ASN A 299 -2.18 21.38 2.99
CA ASN A 299 -1.67 22.36 2.02
C ASN A 299 -0.17 22.16 1.71
N ASP A 300 0.46 21.14 2.27
CA ASP A 300 1.84 20.76 1.95
C ASP A 300 1.94 20.46 0.44
N SER A 301 2.88 21.09 -0.26
CA SER A 301 3.07 20.85 -1.69
C SER A 301 3.62 19.45 -1.96
N ALA A 302 4.33 18.88 -0.99
CA ALA A 302 5.07 17.63 -1.11
C ALA A 302 5.83 17.54 -2.44
N ASP A 303 6.59 18.60 -2.77
CA ASP A 303 7.33 18.66 -4.02
C ASP A 303 8.27 17.47 -4.16
N TRP A 304 8.40 16.95 -5.38
CA TRP A 304 9.18 15.74 -5.66
C TRP A 304 10.16 15.96 -6.81
N ASP A 305 11.39 15.54 -6.60
CA ASP A 305 12.46 15.58 -7.59
C ASP A 305 13.20 14.23 -7.66
N TRP A 306 13.42 13.76 -8.89
CA TRP A 306 14.16 12.53 -9.14
C TRP A 306 15.67 12.73 -9.06
N GLY A 307 16.17 13.96 -9.13
CA GLY A 307 17.60 14.28 -9.20
C GLY A 307 18.17 14.21 -10.62
N SER A 308 19.49 14.21 -10.72
CA SER A 308 20.25 14.27 -11.98
C SER A 308 21.00 12.98 -12.29
N LYS A 309 21.46 12.80 -13.54
CA LYS A 309 22.30 11.64 -13.93
C LYS A 309 23.57 11.60 -13.06
N GLU A 310 24.17 12.77 -12.81
CA GLU A 310 25.36 12.95 -12.00
C GLU A 310 25.16 12.46 -10.56
N ASP A 311 23.99 12.72 -9.96
CA ASP A 311 23.67 12.22 -8.62
C ASP A 311 23.67 10.68 -8.58
N PHE A 312 23.10 10.02 -9.58
CA PHE A 312 23.05 8.55 -9.62
C PHE A 312 24.40 7.93 -9.96
N VAL A 313 25.24 8.62 -10.73
CA VAL A 313 26.65 8.23 -10.94
C VAL A 313 27.43 8.33 -9.62
N GLU A 314 27.30 9.45 -8.88
CA GLU A 314 27.93 9.64 -7.57
C GLU A 314 27.51 8.54 -6.57
N LEU A 315 26.23 8.17 -6.61
CA LEU A 315 25.68 7.12 -5.74
C LEU A 315 26.02 5.69 -6.19
N GLY A 316 26.66 5.51 -7.35
CA GLY A 316 27.06 4.20 -7.88
C GLY A 316 25.89 3.37 -8.43
N PHE A 317 24.84 4.02 -8.93
CA PHE A 317 23.69 3.38 -9.57
C PHE A 317 23.69 3.52 -11.09
N MET A 318 24.55 4.37 -11.64
CA MET A 318 24.79 4.55 -13.07
C MET A 318 26.30 4.67 -13.32
N ASP A 319 26.75 4.29 -14.51
CA ASP A 319 28.15 4.44 -14.92
C ASP A 319 28.35 5.81 -15.61
N ALA A 320 29.50 6.43 -15.34
CA ALA A 320 29.83 7.76 -15.85
C ALA A 320 30.02 7.79 -17.38
N ASP A 321 30.39 6.64 -17.97
CA ASP A 321 30.77 6.50 -19.38
C ASP A 321 29.68 5.84 -20.25
N GLU A 322 28.49 5.56 -19.70
CA GLU A 322 27.34 5.14 -20.50
C GLU A 322 26.69 6.35 -21.18
N ASP A 323 27.34 6.82 -22.24
CA ASP A 323 26.68 7.55 -23.33
C ASP A 323 26.06 6.49 -24.28
N GLU A 324 24.73 6.36 -24.21
CA GLU A 324 23.79 5.80 -25.20
C GLU A 324 24.00 4.42 -25.89
N GLU A 325 25.08 3.66 -25.70
CA GLU A 325 25.32 2.49 -26.57
C GLU A 325 25.00 1.08 -26.03
N GLU A 326 24.58 0.88 -24.77
CA GLU A 326 24.26 -0.46 -24.27
C GLU A 326 22.89 -0.58 -23.58
N SER A 327 21.82 -0.13 -24.26
CA SER A 327 20.50 -0.73 -24.01
C SER A 327 20.44 -2.07 -24.74
N GLY A 328 20.73 -3.15 -24.01
CA GLY A 328 20.72 -4.52 -24.52
C GLY A 328 19.47 -4.83 -25.37
N GLU A 329 19.70 -5.60 -26.44
CA GLU A 329 18.76 -5.96 -27.52
C GLU A 329 17.39 -6.54 -27.09
N VAL A 330 17.16 -6.76 -25.80
CA VAL A 330 15.91 -7.31 -25.26
C VAL A 330 14.80 -6.25 -25.11
N GLY A 331 15.11 -4.94 -25.23
CA GLY A 331 14.13 -3.85 -25.03
C GLY A 331 13.74 -3.01 -26.25
N LYS A 332 14.42 -3.14 -27.40
CA LYS A 332 14.12 -2.32 -28.59
C LYS A 332 12.82 -2.74 -29.29
N GLU A 333 12.58 -4.05 -29.41
CA GLU A 333 11.35 -4.58 -30.04
C GLU A 333 10.10 -4.18 -29.26
N ASP A 334 10.12 -4.28 -27.92
CA ASP A 334 9.00 -3.86 -27.07
C ASP A 334 8.79 -2.33 -27.07
N ARG A 335 9.87 -1.54 -27.13
CA ARG A 335 9.77 -0.06 -27.12
C ARG A 335 9.18 0.50 -28.40
N GLU A 336 9.65 0.05 -29.56
CA GLU A 336 9.10 0.47 -30.86
C GLU A 336 7.65 0.01 -31.01
N GLU A 337 7.31 -1.18 -30.51
CA GLU A 337 5.94 -1.68 -30.54
C GLU A 337 5.01 -0.89 -29.61
N ILE A 338 5.46 -0.52 -28.40
CA ILE A 338 4.70 0.32 -27.47
C ILE A 338 4.48 1.73 -28.04
N GLU A 339 5.52 2.36 -28.60
CA GLU A 339 5.40 3.69 -29.22
C GLU A 339 4.47 3.67 -30.43
N LEU A 340 4.53 2.61 -31.24
CA LEU A 340 3.63 2.42 -32.36
C LEU A 340 2.17 2.26 -31.89
N ARG A 341 1.94 1.45 -30.84
CA ARG A 341 0.60 1.25 -30.24
C ARG A 341 0.01 2.56 -29.70
N GLN A 342 0.82 3.38 -29.03
CA GLN A 342 0.39 4.68 -28.52
C GLN A 342 0.00 5.65 -29.64
N LYS A 343 0.77 5.68 -30.74
CA LYS A 343 0.43 6.48 -31.91
C LYS A 343 -0.85 5.99 -32.59
N GLU A 344 -1.05 4.67 -32.65
CA GLU A 344 -2.28 4.06 -33.19
C GLU A 344 -3.51 4.46 -32.37
N ASP A 345 -3.45 4.41 -31.04
CA ASP A 345 -4.56 4.76 -30.15
C ASP A 345 -4.87 6.26 -30.18
N MET A 346 -3.84 7.11 -30.29
CA MET A 346 -4.01 8.56 -30.48
C MET A 346 -4.75 8.87 -31.78
N VAL A 347 -4.30 8.26 -32.89
CA VAL A 347 -4.91 8.43 -34.22
C VAL A 347 -6.35 7.91 -34.24
N TYR A 348 -6.61 6.77 -33.59
CA TYR A 348 -7.96 6.22 -33.43
C TYR A 348 -8.89 7.16 -32.64
N THR A 349 -8.39 7.73 -31.54
CA THR A 349 -9.15 8.70 -30.72
C THR A 349 -9.48 9.98 -31.50
N MET A 350 -8.56 10.49 -32.31
CA MET A 350 -8.83 11.64 -33.19
C MET A 350 -9.90 11.28 -34.24
N LYS A 351 -9.90 10.04 -34.72
CA LYS A 351 -10.90 9.56 -35.67
C LYS A 351 -12.30 9.42 -35.05
N GLU A 352 -12.40 8.88 -33.84
CA GLU A 352 -13.65 8.79 -33.06
C GLU A 352 -14.23 10.18 -32.74
N LYS A 353 -13.38 11.19 -32.55
CA LYS A 353 -13.78 12.59 -32.38
C LYS A 353 -14.27 13.26 -33.68
N GLY A 354 -14.38 12.50 -34.77
CA GLY A 354 -14.97 12.95 -36.03
C GLY A 354 -13.98 13.56 -37.03
N MET A 355 -12.68 13.60 -36.73
CA MET A 355 -11.69 14.15 -37.67
C MET A 355 -11.56 13.26 -38.92
N SER A 356 -11.36 13.89 -40.07
CA SER A 356 -11.05 13.19 -41.32
C SER A 356 -9.59 12.70 -41.33
N TYR A 357 -9.28 11.65 -42.10
CA TYR A 357 -7.90 11.17 -42.21
C TYR A 357 -6.92 12.21 -42.76
N ARG A 358 -7.42 13.21 -43.49
CA ARG A 358 -6.60 14.31 -43.98
C ARG A 358 -6.21 15.27 -42.85
N GLU A 359 -7.17 15.65 -42.01
CA GLU A 359 -6.93 16.55 -40.87
C GLU A 359 -6.02 15.89 -39.82
N ILE A 360 -6.15 14.58 -39.61
CA ILE A 360 -5.26 13.82 -38.72
C ILE A 360 -3.84 13.76 -39.30
N ALA A 361 -3.70 13.52 -40.61
CA ALA A 361 -2.39 13.49 -41.25
C ALA A 361 -1.69 14.85 -41.15
N GLU A 362 -2.41 15.95 -41.36
CA GLU A 362 -1.89 17.32 -41.25
C GLU A 362 -1.53 17.69 -39.80
N SER A 363 -2.24 17.17 -38.79
CA SER A 363 -1.97 17.48 -37.37
C SER A 363 -0.90 16.61 -36.72
N THR A 364 -0.63 15.43 -37.27
CA THR A 364 0.33 14.46 -36.70
C THR A 364 1.61 14.30 -37.53
N ASP A 365 1.67 14.91 -38.71
CA ASP A 365 2.73 14.75 -39.71
C ASP A 365 2.92 13.27 -40.15
N ILE A 366 1.86 12.47 -40.07
CA ILE A 366 1.84 11.05 -40.48
C ILE A 366 1.12 10.95 -41.83
N PRO A 367 1.67 10.21 -42.82
CA PRO A 367 1.02 10.05 -44.11
C PRO A 367 -0.41 9.49 -43.99
N LYS A 368 -1.33 10.06 -44.78
CA LYS A 368 -2.76 9.68 -44.79
C LYS A 368 -2.98 8.17 -45.01
N SER A 369 -2.15 7.53 -45.84
CA SER A 369 -2.18 6.08 -46.06
C SER A 369 -1.90 5.31 -44.77
N THR A 370 -0.87 5.73 -44.03
CA THR A 370 -0.47 5.14 -42.74
C THR A 370 -1.53 5.37 -41.66
N ILE A 371 -2.16 6.55 -41.62
CA ILE A 371 -3.28 6.85 -40.70
C ILE A 371 -4.44 5.86 -40.88
N SER A 372 -4.83 5.58 -42.12
CA SER A 372 -5.92 4.63 -42.40
C SER A 372 -5.61 3.23 -41.84
N ASP A 373 -4.37 2.76 -41.97
CA ASP A 373 -3.96 1.44 -41.51
C ASP A 373 -3.80 1.39 -39.99
N MET A 374 -3.35 2.48 -39.37
CA MET A 374 -3.27 2.63 -37.91
C MET A 374 -4.65 2.59 -37.24
N VAL A 375 -5.65 3.27 -37.82
CA VAL A 375 -7.05 3.23 -37.32
C VAL A 375 -7.61 1.80 -37.38
N LYS A 376 -7.35 1.06 -38.47
CA LYS A 376 -7.81 -0.34 -38.57
C LYS A 376 -7.14 -1.25 -37.55
N ARG A 377 -5.83 -1.10 -37.33
CA ARG A 377 -5.08 -1.90 -36.34
C ARG A 377 -5.55 -1.62 -34.91
N ALA A 378 -5.72 -0.34 -34.53
CA ALA A 378 -6.26 0.05 -33.24
C ALA A 378 -7.68 -0.50 -33.02
N LYS A 379 -8.55 -0.37 -34.02
CA LYS A 379 -9.92 -0.87 -33.97
C LYS A 379 -9.98 -2.39 -33.75
N ASN A 380 -9.27 -3.16 -34.58
CA ASN A 380 -9.24 -4.61 -34.48
C ASN A 380 -8.70 -5.07 -33.11
N ARG A 381 -7.71 -4.37 -32.56
CA ARG A 381 -7.14 -4.66 -31.25
C ARG A 381 -8.16 -4.44 -30.13
N LEU A 382 -8.88 -3.32 -30.16
CA LEU A 382 -9.92 -3.00 -29.18
C LEU A 382 -11.10 -3.98 -29.26
N GLU A 383 -11.51 -4.36 -30.47
CA GLU A 383 -12.57 -5.37 -30.70
C GLU A 383 -12.15 -6.80 -30.32
N SER A 384 -10.85 -7.09 -30.26
CA SER A 384 -10.30 -8.39 -29.82
C SER A 384 -9.99 -8.48 -28.31
N SER A 385 -10.18 -7.38 -27.57
CA SER A 385 -9.89 -7.28 -26.13
C SER A 385 -11.16 -7.31 -25.25
N ASP A 386 -12.34 -7.40 -25.87
CA ASP A 386 -13.63 -7.79 -25.27
C ASP A 386 -13.81 -9.32 -25.37
#